data_AF-A0AAE1ENJ9-F1
#
_entry.id   AF-A0AAE1ENJ9-F1
#
_cell.length_a   1.000
_cell.length_b   1.000
_cell.length_c   1.000
_cell.angle_alpha   90.00
_cell.angle_beta   90.00
_cell.angle_gamma   90.00
#
_symmetry.space_group_name_H-M   'P 1'
#
loop_
_entity.id
_entity.type
_entity.pdbx_description
1 polymer ?
#
loop_
_entity_poly.entity_id
_entity_poly.type
_entity_poly.pdbx_seq_one_letter_code
_entity_poly.pdbx_strand_id
1 'polypeptide(L)'
;MINFIDVCEGVEVLRFQEDRVARSETLAWYRGDVDPNRHLHSLTLCARFFLFTIHSRSTFFMLMNGRGEDGILEGDLWVNRVRIVMARHYNFQLLKEKLWAYRWHHLCFTYDHEKHLISTYVDGGLNNEQVYEVGLSIHGNGVRLGQGTQSQRSFSGQLTQVNVWDRTLSESEVRRVAQCEDDLQGNYISWNVGWTLENIISYQVALPDLCSGPSGLTYFWFPSLPFKTALYLCQALGSRLPSATDIREVKTLFGEAETKFNKTHSCYTDLWTAPTDREQEGTWKIGENTVQEDIVWTPNEPNGLQYENCVSIVPNGAWDVNCKTNKKCIACTFEDQQRFSLLGTCEDELRNVYFMVFQYSVNELIFMGYGAYQIRLEDGVWEW
;
A
#
# COMPACT_ATOMS: atom_id res chain seq x y z
N MET A 1 5.28 -17.98 -40.48
CA MET A 1 3.86 -17.67 -40.27
C MET A 1 3.70 -17.47 -38.77
N ILE A 2 3.65 -16.20 -38.38
CA ILE A 2 3.19 -15.60 -37.11
C ILE A 2 3.60 -16.30 -35.80
N ASN A 3 4.68 -15.79 -35.18
CA ASN A 3 4.83 -15.83 -33.72
C ASN A 3 3.78 -14.89 -33.13
N PHE A 4 2.81 -15.42 -32.39
CA PHE A 4 2.02 -14.60 -31.48
C PHE A 4 2.94 -14.24 -30.32
N ILE A 5 3.36 -12.97 -30.29
CA ILE A 5 3.82 -12.33 -29.07
C ILE A 5 2.57 -12.28 -28.19
N ASP A 6 2.60 -13.04 -27.10
CA ASP A 6 1.64 -12.90 -26.01
C ASP A 6 1.90 -11.54 -25.38
N VAL A 7 1.22 -10.51 -25.91
CA VAL A 7 1.17 -9.21 -25.25
C VAL A 7 0.35 -9.50 -24.00
N CYS A 8 1.02 -9.64 -22.86
CA CYS A 8 0.34 -9.58 -21.57
C CYS A 8 -0.35 -8.21 -21.51
N GLU A 9 -1.62 -8.15 -21.91
CA GLU A 9 -2.45 -6.96 -21.77
C GLU A 9 -2.54 -6.70 -20.26
N GLY A 10 -1.90 -5.61 -19.83
CA GLY A 10 -2.03 -5.16 -18.45
C GLY A 10 -3.48 -4.78 -18.16
N VAL A 11 -3.78 -4.64 -16.88
CA VAL A 11 -5.03 -4.07 -16.39
C VAL A 11 -4.84 -2.55 -16.32
N GLU A 12 -5.78 -1.80 -16.89
CA GLU A 12 -5.75 -0.34 -16.82
C GLU A 12 -5.94 0.12 -15.37
N VAL A 13 -5.09 1.03 -14.91
CA VAL A 13 -5.18 1.70 -13.61
C VAL A 13 -5.35 3.19 -13.82
N LEU A 14 -6.35 3.78 -13.17
CA LEU A 14 -6.60 5.22 -13.17
C LEU A 14 -6.00 5.87 -11.92
N ARG A 15 -5.31 7.00 -12.06
CA ARG A 15 -4.67 7.71 -10.95
C ARG A 15 -5.31 9.08 -10.71
N PHE A 16 -5.75 9.31 -9.47
CA PHE A 16 -6.48 10.51 -9.03
C PHE A 16 -5.66 11.25 -7.97
N GLN A 17 -5.50 12.57 -8.14
CA GLN A 17 -4.96 13.49 -7.12
C GLN A 17 -3.70 12.98 -6.40
N GLU A 18 -2.65 12.63 -7.14
CA GLU A 18 -1.37 12.15 -6.58
C GLU A 18 -0.70 13.17 -5.66
N ASP A 19 -0.96 14.45 -5.89
CA ASP A 19 -0.52 15.56 -5.03
C ASP A 19 -1.36 15.72 -3.75
N ARG A 20 -2.36 14.85 -3.55
CA ARG A 20 -3.18 14.77 -2.33
C ARG A 20 -4.03 16.03 -2.07
N VAL A 21 -4.34 16.81 -3.11
CA VAL A 21 -5.18 18.00 -3.00
C VAL A 21 -6.59 17.72 -3.52
N ALA A 22 -7.59 17.94 -2.65
CA ALA A 22 -9.01 17.78 -2.95
C ALA A 22 -9.49 18.67 -4.10
N ARG A 23 -10.04 18.07 -5.16
CA ARG A 23 -10.59 18.77 -6.34
C ARG A 23 -11.92 18.18 -6.77
N SER A 24 -12.75 19.01 -7.40
CA SER A 24 -14.01 18.59 -8.00
C SER A 24 -13.87 18.05 -9.42
N GLU A 25 -12.77 18.38 -10.11
CA GLU A 25 -12.59 18.17 -11.55
C GLU A 25 -11.62 17.01 -11.87
N THR A 26 -11.46 16.03 -10.98
CA THR A 26 -10.64 14.82 -11.20
C THR A 26 -11.54 13.60 -11.16
N LEU A 27 -12.01 13.14 -12.31
CA LEU A 27 -13.05 12.11 -12.39
C LEU A 27 -12.94 11.28 -13.68
N ALA A 28 -13.61 10.13 -13.67
CA ALA A 28 -13.70 9.25 -14.85
C ALA A 28 -15.17 8.94 -15.15
N TRP A 29 -15.63 9.22 -16.36
CA TRP A 29 -16.98 8.90 -16.82
C TRP A 29 -17.01 7.56 -17.54
N TYR A 30 -17.96 6.70 -17.21
CA TYR A 30 -18.12 5.43 -17.91
C TYR A 30 -18.53 5.66 -19.36
N ARG A 31 -17.88 4.97 -20.31
CA ARG A 31 -18.20 5.10 -21.75
C ARG A 31 -19.31 4.17 -22.22
N GLY A 32 -19.61 3.12 -21.45
CA GLY A 32 -20.66 2.17 -21.80
C GLY A 32 -22.06 2.76 -21.64
N ASP A 33 -23.01 2.12 -22.29
CA ASP A 33 -24.43 2.48 -22.15
C ASP A 33 -24.95 2.06 -20.77
N VAL A 34 -25.65 2.97 -20.10
CA VAL A 34 -26.28 2.75 -18.79
C VAL A 34 -27.76 2.98 -18.98
N ASP A 35 -28.49 1.91 -19.31
CA ASP A 35 -29.93 1.97 -19.57
C ASP A 35 -30.69 2.29 -18.28
N PRO A 36 -31.37 3.45 -18.20
CA PRO A 36 -32.17 3.82 -17.03
C PRO A 36 -33.35 2.90 -16.77
N ASN A 37 -33.76 2.07 -17.73
CA ASN A 37 -34.83 1.09 -17.57
C ASN A 37 -34.31 -0.28 -17.09
N ARG A 38 -32.99 -0.46 -16.97
CA ARG A 38 -32.42 -1.71 -16.45
C ARG A 38 -32.29 -1.63 -14.93
N HIS A 39 -33.28 -2.24 -14.26
CA HIS A 39 -33.39 -2.28 -12.81
C HIS A 39 -32.58 -3.43 -12.19
N LEU A 40 -31.71 -3.10 -11.24
CA LEU A 40 -30.97 -4.03 -10.42
C LEU A 40 -31.74 -4.33 -9.13
N HIS A 41 -32.10 -5.59 -8.93
CA HIS A 41 -32.71 -6.09 -7.70
C HIS A 41 -31.64 -6.67 -6.77
N SER A 42 -30.90 -7.68 -7.26
CA SER A 42 -29.65 -8.12 -6.65
C SER A 42 -28.47 -7.49 -7.39
N LEU A 43 -27.35 -7.28 -6.71
CA LEU A 43 -26.15 -6.75 -7.34
C LEU A 43 -24.86 -7.15 -6.64
N THR A 44 -23.75 -6.93 -7.35
CA THR A 44 -22.42 -6.85 -6.76
C THR A 44 -21.70 -5.62 -7.30
N LEU A 45 -21.08 -4.83 -6.43
CA LEU A 45 -20.13 -3.78 -6.79
C LEU A 45 -18.77 -4.18 -6.23
N CYS A 46 -17.77 -4.35 -7.10
CA CYS A 46 -16.38 -4.56 -6.68
C CYS A 46 -15.47 -3.47 -7.24
N ALA A 47 -14.41 -3.16 -6.51
CA ALA A 47 -13.34 -2.27 -6.95
C ALA A 47 -12.02 -2.66 -6.28
N ARG A 48 -10.92 -2.45 -6.99
CA ARG A 48 -9.57 -2.47 -6.43
C ARG A 48 -9.03 -1.04 -6.33
N PHE A 49 -8.48 -0.68 -5.19
CA PHE A 49 -8.03 0.67 -4.92
C PHE A 49 -6.72 0.74 -4.14
N PHE A 50 -5.98 1.82 -4.33
CA PHE A 50 -4.77 2.17 -3.61
C PHE A 50 -4.92 3.60 -3.12
N LEU A 51 -4.89 3.86 -1.81
CA LEU A 51 -5.15 5.20 -1.27
C LEU A 51 -3.86 6.00 -1.11
N PHE A 52 -3.83 7.26 -1.56
CA PHE A 52 -2.78 8.22 -1.20
C PHE A 52 -3.18 9.06 0.01
N THR A 53 -4.40 9.58 -0.01
CA THR A 53 -4.99 10.32 1.11
C THR A 53 -6.50 10.11 1.13
N ILE A 54 -7.08 10.29 2.30
CA ILE A 54 -8.52 10.41 2.52
C ILE A 54 -8.74 11.86 2.92
N HIS A 55 -9.57 12.58 2.17
CA HIS A 55 -10.06 13.90 2.56
C HIS A 55 -11.12 13.74 3.66
N SER A 56 -12.30 14.36 3.59
CA SER A 56 -13.37 14.08 4.58
C SER A 56 -13.81 12.60 4.57
N ARG A 57 -13.88 12.03 3.37
CA ARG A 57 -14.07 10.62 3.02
C ARG A 57 -13.64 10.43 1.57
N SER A 58 -13.56 9.20 1.09
CA SER A 58 -13.20 8.92 -0.30
C SER A 58 -14.34 8.23 -1.04
N THR A 59 -15.00 8.95 -1.97
CA THR A 59 -16.04 8.37 -2.84
C THR A 59 -15.40 7.82 -4.11
N PHE A 60 -15.36 6.50 -4.27
CA PHE A 60 -14.68 5.86 -5.41
C PHE A 60 -15.61 5.60 -6.60
N PHE A 61 -16.90 5.33 -6.34
CA PHE A 61 -17.89 4.96 -7.35
C PHE A 61 -19.22 5.66 -7.10
N MET A 62 -19.86 6.11 -8.18
CA MET A 62 -21.21 6.66 -8.13
C MET A 62 -22.00 6.33 -9.40
N LEU A 63 -23.13 5.64 -9.24
CA LEU A 63 -24.21 5.56 -10.23
C LEU A 63 -25.22 6.66 -9.92
N MET A 64 -25.54 7.47 -10.93
CA MET A 64 -26.46 8.59 -10.82
C MET A 64 -27.81 8.24 -11.43
N ASN A 65 -28.89 8.81 -10.90
CA ASN A 65 -30.23 8.69 -11.46
C ASN A 65 -30.88 10.08 -11.54
N GLY A 66 -30.77 10.71 -12.71
CA GLY A 66 -31.37 12.02 -13.00
C GLY A 66 -30.46 13.22 -12.65
N ARG A 67 -31.07 14.37 -12.32
CA ARG A 67 -30.37 15.65 -12.06
C ARG A 67 -29.95 15.88 -10.60
N GLY A 68 -30.16 14.90 -9.72
CA GLY A 68 -29.74 15.00 -8.32
C GLY A 68 -28.23 14.82 -8.18
N GLU A 69 -27.62 15.44 -7.16
CA GLU A 69 -26.20 15.26 -6.86
C GLU A 69 -25.88 13.92 -6.19
N ASP A 70 -26.87 13.34 -5.49
CA ASP A 70 -26.69 12.07 -4.76
C ASP A 70 -26.80 10.85 -5.67
N GLY A 71 -25.88 9.90 -5.49
CA GLY A 71 -25.90 8.61 -6.19
C GLY A 71 -27.02 7.69 -5.72
N ILE A 72 -27.57 6.91 -6.65
CA ILE A 72 -28.48 5.79 -6.33
C ILE A 72 -27.70 4.55 -5.85
N LEU A 73 -26.44 4.42 -6.30
CA LEU A 73 -25.44 3.46 -5.82
C LEU A 73 -24.13 4.23 -5.62
N GLU A 74 -23.60 4.29 -4.39
CA GLU A 74 -22.38 5.05 -4.06
C GLU A 74 -21.49 4.22 -3.12
N GLY A 75 -20.19 4.16 -3.43
CA GLY A 75 -19.20 3.50 -2.58
C GLY A 75 -18.26 4.51 -1.94
N ASP A 76 -18.20 4.51 -0.61
CA ASP A 76 -17.33 5.40 0.17
C ASP A 76 -16.40 4.66 1.11
N LEU A 77 -15.23 5.26 1.33
CA LEU A 77 -14.16 4.74 2.15
C LEU A 77 -13.77 5.73 3.26
N TRP A 78 -13.52 5.17 4.44
CA TRP A 78 -12.76 5.74 5.54
C TRP A 78 -11.71 4.72 6.00
N VAL A 79 -10.79 5.15 6.85
CA VAL A 79 -9.76 4.25 7.41
C VAL A 79 -10.35 3.02 8.12
N ASN A 80 -11.44 3.17 8.87
CA ASN A 80 -11.99 2.11 9.72
C ASN A 80 -13.38 1.61 9.32
N ARG A 81 -13.96 2.16 8.26
CA ARG A 81 -15.32 1.85 7.85
C ARG A 81 -15.47 2.10 6.36
N VAL A 82 -16.42 1.41 5.78
CA VAL A 82 -16.88 1.65 4.43
C VAL A 82 -18.37 1.94 4.46
N ARG A 83 -18.87 2.50 3.36
CA ARG A 83 -20.30 2.69 3.17
C ARG A 83 -20.68 2.34 1.76
N ILE A 84 -21.78 1.62 1.65
CA ILE A 84 -22.51 1.45 0.40
C ILE A 84 -23.83 2.21 0.53
N VAL A 85 -24.13 3.05 -0.45
CA VAL A 85 -25.45 3.65 -0.60
C VAL A 85 -26.21 2.84 -1.61
N MET A 86 -27.41 2.39 -1.28
CA MET A 86 -28.28 1.64 -2.19
C MET A 86 -29.67 2.25 -2.14
N ALA A 87 -30.14 2.80 -3.25
CA ALA A 87 -31.42 3.48 -3.37
C ALA A 87 -31.67 4.50 -2.23
N ARG A 88 -30.68 5.37 -1.97
CA ARG A 88 -30.67 6.40 -0.90
C ARG A 88 -30.62 5.85 0.53
N HIS A 89 -30.48 4.54 0.73
CA HIS A 89 -30.16 3.99 2.04
C HIS A 89 -28.65 4.01 2.27
N TYR A 90 -28.21 4.62 3.36
CA TYR A 90 -26.79 4.73 3.74
C TYR A 90 -26.41 3.60 4.70
N ASN A 91 -25.68 2.61 4.20
CA ASN A 91 -25.27 1.46 5.00
C ASN A 91 -23.79 1.58 5.41
N PHE A 92 -23.54 2.03 6.64
CA PHE A 92 -22.19 2.13 7.20
C PHE A 92 -21.78 0.81 7.85
N GLN A 93 -20.56 0.36 7.56
CA GLN A 93 -20.03 -0.89 8.09
C GLN A 93 -18.62 -0.70 8.60
N LEU A 94 -18.37 -1.13 9.84
CA LEU A 94 -17.04 -1.16 10.41
C LEU A 94 -16.19 -2.21 9.70
N LEU A 95 -14.92 -1.86 9.49
CA LEU A 95 -13.94 -2.80 8.98
C LEU A 95 -13.33 -3.59 10.15
N LYS A 96 -13.19 -4.90 9.97
CA LYS A 96 -12.43 -5.77 10.89
C LYS A 96 -10.97 -5.31 10.97
N GLU A 97 -10.39 -5.02 9.81
CA GLU A 97 -9.05 -4.46 9.66
C GLU A 97 -9.10 -3.09 8.99
N LYS A 98 -8.36 -2.13 9.55
CA LYS A 98 -8.32 -0.76 9.01
C LYS A 98 -7.58 -0.74 7.67
N LEU A 99 -8.08 0.03 6.71
CA LEU A 99 -7.42 0.26 5.43
C LEU A 99 -6.03 0.86 5.64
N TRP A 100 -5.09 0.49 4.78
CA TRP A 100 -3.76 1.07 4.71
C TRP A 100 -3.67 2.00 3.50
N ALA A 101 -3.08 3.18 3.70
CA ALA A 101 -2.64 3.99 2.59
C ALA A 101 -1.41 3.33 1.96
N TYR A 102 -1.19 3.62 0.70
CA TYR A 102 -0.08 3.13 -0.09
C TYR A 102 -0.01 1.60 -0.26
N ARG A 103 -1.17 0.95 -0.21
CA ARG A 103 -1.36 -0.48 -0.42
C ARG A 103 -2.61 -0.73 -1.26
N TRP A 104 -2.55 -1.76 -2.12
CA TRP A 104 -3.73 -2.24 -2.83
C TRP A 104 -4.69 -2.96 -1.89
N HIS A 105 -5.96 -2.61 -2.01
CA HIS A 105 -7.09 -3.29 -1.38
C HIS A 105 -8.15 -3.64 -2.42
N HIS A 106 -8.85 -4.74 -2.21
CA HIS A 106 -10.01 -5.15 -2.99
C HIS A 106 -11.27 -5.10 -2.11
N LEU A 107 -12.32 -4.43 -2.57
CA LEU A 107 -13.57 -4.27 -1.83
C LEU A 107 -14.74 -4.68 -2.72
N CYS A 108 -15.62 -5.52 -2.16
CA CYS A 108 -16.88 -5.88 -2.80
C CYS A 108 -18.06 -5.67 -1.85
N PHE A 109 -19.18 -5.19 -2.40
CA PHE A 109 -20.49 -5.19 -1.78
C PHE A 109 -21.42 -6.08 -2.60
N THR A 110 -22.11 -7.01 -1.95
CA THR A 110 -23.17 -7.81 -2.58
C THR A 110 -24.50 -7.49 -1.91
N TYR A 111 -25.58 -7.46 -2.68
CA TYR A 111 -26.94 -7.41 -2.16
C TYR A 111 -27.80 -8.50 -2.81
N ASP A 112 -28.37 -9.37 -1.98
CA ASP A 112 -29.34 -10.40 -2.37
C ASP A 112 -30.74 -9.92 -1.99
N HIS A 113 -31.57 -9.58 -2.98
CA HIS A 113 -32.90 -9.05 -2.71
C HIS A 113 -33.89 -10.08 -2.15
N GLU A 114 -33.73 -11.37 -2.47
CA GLU A 114 -34.60 -12.44 -1.98
C GLU A 114 -34.33 -12.74 -0.50
N LYS A 115 -33.07 -12.64 -0.09
CA LYS A 115 -32.64 -12.84 1.31
C LYS A 115 -32.57 -11.54 2.11
N HIS A 116 -32.74 -10.40 1.45
CA HIS A 116 -32.46 -9.07 1.98
C HIS A 116 -31.06 -8.98 2.61
N LEU A 117 -30.05 -9.60 2.00
CA LEU A 117 -28.74 -9.75 2.61
C LEU A 117 -27.71 -8.85 1.92
N ILE A 118 -27.13 -7.93 2.68
CA ILE A 118 -25.96 -7.16 2.28
C ILE A 118 -24.73 -7.88 2.86
N SER A 119 -23.77 -8.23 2.01
CA SER A 119 -22.46 -8.75 2.45
C SER A 119 -21.35 -7.90 1.89
N THR A 120 -20.31 -7.69 2.69
CA THR A 120 -19.15 -6.89 2.31
C THR A 120 -17.88 -7.67 2.53
N TYR A 121 -17.00 -7.62 1.53
CA TYR A 121 -15.77 -8.37 1.50
C TYR A 121 -14.60 -7.41 1.30
N VAL A 122 -13.52 -7.63 2.06
CA VAL A 122 -12.28 -6.86 1.99
C VAL A 122 -11.16 -7.85 1.77
N ASP A 123 -10.35 -7.61 0.73
CA ASP A 123 -9.23 -8.46 0.34
C ASP A 123 -9.62 -9.95 0.20
N GLY A 124 -10.85 -10.19 -0.29
CA GLY A 124 -11.40 -11.53 -0.53
C GLY A 124 -12.01 -12.22 0.68
N GLY A 125 -11.89 -11.63 1.88
CA GLY A 125 -12.47 -12.15 3.12
C GLY A 125 -13.77 -11.43 3.51
N LEU A 126 -14.73 -12.16 4.08
CA LEU A 126 -15.98 -11.58 4.57
C LEU A 126 -15.72 -10.61 5.73
N ASN A 127 -16.07 -9.35 5.54
CA ASN A 127 -15.96 -8.29 6.54
C ASN A 127 -17.23 -8.16 7.39
N ASN A 128 -18.40 -8.05 6.74
CA ASN A 128 -19.66 -7.81 7.42
C ASN A 128 -20.84 -8.41 6.63
N GLU A 129 -21.89 -8.78 7.37
CA GLU A 129 -23.19 -9.14 6.80
C GLU A 129 -24.30 -8.42 7.58
N GLN A 130 -25.32 -7.99 6.85
CA GLN A 130 -26.49 -7.34 7.42
C GLN A 130 -27.73 -7.72 6.63
N VAL A 131 -28.78 -8.14 7.35
CA VAL A 131 -30.11 -8.29 6.77
C VAL A 131 -30.77 -6.90 6.72
N TYR A 132 -31.08 -6.42 5.53
CA TYR A 132 -31.74 -5.16 5.26
C TYR A 132 -32.48 -5.20 3.93
N GLU A 133 -33.76 -4.83 3.95
CA GLU A 133 -34.57 -4.74 2.73
C GLU A 133 -34.35 -3.40 2.02
N VAL A 134 -33.61 -3.44 0.91
CA VAL A 134 -33.53 -2.31 -0.02
C VAL A 134 -34.83 -2.27 -0.82
N GLY A 135 -35.82 -1.53 -0.31
CA GLY A 135 -37.19 -1.50 -0.85
C GLY A 135 -37.36 -0.82 -2.21
N LEU A 136 -36.28 -0.41 -2.88
CA LEU A 136 -36.31 0.24 -4.20
C LEU A 136 -35.26 -0.37 -5.11
N SER A 137 -35.64 -0.64 -6.37
CA SER A 137 -34.71 -1.11 -7.39
C SER A 137 -33.68 -0.04 -7.76
N ILE A 138 -32.45 -0.45 -7.98
CA ILE A 138 -31.33 0.43 -8.32
C ILE A 138 -31.23 0.52 -9.84
N HIS A 139 -31.28 1.73 -10.38
CA HIS A 139 -31.16 2.01 -11.81
C HIS A 139 -30.64 3.44 -11.96
N GLY A 140 -29.91 3.72 -13.04
CA GLY A 140 -29.30 5.03 -13.26
C GLY A 140 -29.06 5.31 -14.73
N ASN A 141 -28.54 6.48 -15.02
CA ASN A 141 -28.32 6.97 -16.39
C ASN A 141 -26.88 7.46 -16.62
N GLY A 142 -25.98 7.24 -15.65
CA GLY A 142 -24.58 7.63 -15.76
C GLY A 142 -23.77 7.16 -14.57
N VAL A 143 -22.51 6.81 -14.83
CA VAL A 143 -21.56 6.36 -13.81
C VAL A 143 -20.32 7.24 -13.86
N ARG A 144 -19.86 7.66 -12.68
CA ARG A 144 -18.57 8.31 -12.51
C ARG A 144 -17.74 7.67 -11.42
N LEU A 145 -16.43 7.80 -11.54
CA LEU A 145 -15.46 7.40 -10.53
C LEU A 145 -14.73 8.61 -9.96
N GLY A 146 -14.27 8.42 -8.73
CA GLY A 146 -13.34 9.33 -8.06
C GLY A 146 -13.92 10.64 -7.55
N GLN A 147 -15.24 10.82 -7.64
CA GLN A 147 -15.89 12.00 -7.09
C GLN A 147 -17.23 11.76 -6.40
N GLY A 148 -17.38 12.38 -5.23
CA GLY A 148 -18.64 12.62 -4.55
C GLY A 148 -19.23 13.99 -4.90
N THR A 149 -20.20 14.45 -4.09
CA THR A 149 -20.89 15.73 -4.32
C THR A 149 -20.05 16.98 -3.99
N GLN A 150 -18.93 16.81 -3.28
CA GLN A 150 -18.06 17.91 -2.85
C GLN A 150 -16.60 17.51 -3.07
N SER A 151 -15.70 18.48 -3.30
CA SER A 151 -14.27 18.21 -3.51
C SER A 151 -13.65 17.45 -2.33
N GLN A 152 -14.08 17.72 -1.09
CA GLN A 152 -13.64 17.02 0.12
C GLN A 152 -14.05 15.55 0.18
N ARG A 153 -14.86 15.06 -0.77
CA ARG A 153 -15.27 13.65 -0.90
C ARG A 153 -14.61 12.96 -2.09
N SER A 154 -13.73 13.67 -2.80
CA SER A 154 -13.02 13.13 -3.95
C SER A 154 -12.06 12.02 -3.57
N PHE A 155 -11.78 11.15 -4.53
CA PHE A 155 -10.83 10.07 -4.37
C PHE A 155 -9.40 10.56 -4.66
N SER A 156 -8.46 10.21 -3.79
CA SER A 156 -7.03 10.43 -4.01
C SER A 156 -6.29 9.11 -3.84
N GLY A 157 -5.76 8.61 -4.95
CA GLY A 157 -5.28 7.25 -5.04
C GLY A 157 -5.26 6.70 -6.46
N GLN A 158 -5.27 5.38 -6.56
CA GLN A 158 -5.39 4.65 -7.81
C GLN A 158 -6.61 3.73 -7.76
N LEU A 159 -7.32 3.57 -8.87
CA LEU A 159 -8.50 2.70 -9.02
C LEU A 159 -8.36 1.81 -10.24
N THR A 160 -8.81 0.56 -10.10
CA THR A 160 -8.91 -0.41 -11.19
C THR A 160 -9.97 -1.46 -10.90
N GLN A 161 -10.31 -2.26 -11.91
CA GLN A 161 -11.24 -3.39 -11.80
C GLN A 161 -12.60 -3.01 -11.16
N VAL A 162 -13.07 -1.78 -11.43
CA VAL A 162 -14.39 -1.34 -10.94
C VAL A 162 -15.48 -1.96 -11.81
N ASN A 163 -16.23 -2.88 -11.22
CA ASN A 163 -17.21 -3.70 -11.92
C ASN A 163 -18.53 -3.79 -11.14
N VAL A 164 -19.64 -3.83 -11.89
CA VAL A 164 -20.98 -4.03 -11.34
C VAL A 164 -21.69 -5.18 -12.06
N TRP A 165 -22.24 -6.11 -11.27
CA TRP A 165 -23.07 -7.22 -11.74
C TRP A 165 -24.51 -7.06 -11.28
N ASP A 166 -25.47 -7.55 -12.07
CA ASP A 166 -26.89 -7.67 -11.71
C ASP A 166 -27.23 -8.95 -10.92
N ARG A 167 -26.21 -9.55 -10.32
CA ARG A 167 -26.29 -10.73 -9.46
C ARG A 167 -25.33 -10.60 -8.29
N THR A 168 -25.55 -11.41 -7.28
CA THR A 168 -24.57 -11.63 -6.21
C THR A 168 -23.44 -12.53 -6.71
N LEU A 169 -22.19 -12.07 -6.59
CA LEU A 169 -21.03 -12.96 -6.67
C LEU A 169 -20.97 -13.83 -5.41
N SER A 170 -20.56 -15.08 -5.58
CA SER A 170 -20.26 -15.98 -4.46
C SER A 170 -18.98 -15.56 -3.74
N GLU A 171 -18.81 -15.97 -2.48
CA GLU A 171 -17.57 -15.73 -1.72
C GLU A 171 -16.34 -16.27 -2.47
N SER A 172 -16.46 -17.42 -3.14
CA SER A 172 -15.37 -17.96 -3.96
C SER A 172 -15.01 -17.06 -5.14
N GLU A 173 -15.99 -16.53 -5.87
CA GLU A 173 -15.72 -15.61 -6.98
C GLU A 173 -15.03 -14.34 -6.48
N VAL A 174 -15.54 -13.76 -5.38
CA VAL A 174 -14.94 -12.57 -4.76
C VAL A 174 -13.50 -12.81 -4.33
N ARG A 175 -13.22 -13.98 -3.72
CA ARG A 175 -11.87 -14.35 -3.28
C ARG A 175 -10.90 -14.49 -4.46
N ARG A 176 -11.30 -15.18 -5.53
CA ARG A 176 -10.46 -15.36 -6.73
C ARG A 176 -10.13 -14.03 -7.41
N VAL A 177 -11.10 -13.11 -7.51
CA VAL A 177 -10.85 -11.75 -8.03
C VAL A 177 -9.91 -10.97 -7.10
N ALA A 178 -10.11 -11.06 -5.78
CA ALA A 178 -9.25 -10.40 -4.79
C ALA A 178 -7.79 -10.87 -4.86
N GLN A 179 -7.57 -12.15 -5.17
CA GLN A 179 -6.27 -12.81 -5.27
C GLN A 179 -5.66 -12.78 -6.68
N CYS A 180 -6.28 -12.05 -7.62
CA CYS A 180 -5.81 -11.95 -9.01
C CYS A 180 -5.80 -13.31 -9.75
N GLU A 181 -6.58 -14.28 -9.29
CA GLU A 181 -6.78 -15.55 -10.00
C GLU A 181 -7.75 -15.37 -11.17
N ASP A 182 -8.71 -14.45 -11.04
CA ASP A 182 -9.66 -14.06 -12.08
C ASP A 182 -9.70 -12.54 -12.24
N ASP A 183 -9.94 -12.07 -13.48
CA ASP A 183 -10.29 -10.67 -13.78
C ASP A 183 -11.72 -10.58 -14.34
N LEU A 184 -12.69 -10.91 -13.48
CA LEU A 184 -14.11 -10.96 -13.86
C LEU A 184 -14.62 -9.57 -14.25
N GLN A 185 -15.32 -9.48 -15.38
CA GLN A 185 -15.96 -8.26 -15.84
C GLN A 185 -17.44 -8.24 -15.47
N GLY A 186 -17.94 -7.07 -15.06
CA GLY A 186 -19.34 -6.84 -14.73
C GLY A 186 -20.24 -6.87 -15.96
N ASN A 187 -21.47 -7.37 -15.81
CA ASN A 187 -22.47 -7.37 -16.88
C ASN A 187 -23.39 -6.13 -16.85
N TYR A 188 -23.30 -5.29 -15.81
CA TYR A 188 -23.94 -3.98 -15.74
C TYR A 188 -22.92 -2.87 -16.01
N ILE A 189 -21.81 -2.84 -15.26
CA ILE A 189 -20.64 -1.97 -15.52
C ILE A 189 -19.41 -2.86 -15.65
N SER A 190 -18.72 -2.77 -16.78
CA SER A 190 -17.51 -3.55 -17.08
C SER A 190 -16.30 -2.63 -17.15
N TRP A 191 -15.24 -2.93 -16.39
CA TRP A 191 -14.01 -2.13 -16.41
C TRP A 191 -13.46 -1.98 -17.83
N ASN A 192 -13.47 -3.06 -18.60
CA ASN A 192 -12.87 -3.13 -19.95
C ASN A 192 -13.63 -2.33 -21.03
N VAL A 193 -14.83 -1.81 -20.73
CA VAL A 193 -15.53 -0.89 -21.66
C VAL A 193 -14.83 0.48 -21.71
N GLY A 194 -14.14 0.87 -20.64
CA GLY A 194 -13.29 2.05 -20.58
C GLY A 194 -13.99 3.34 -20.15
N TRP A 195 -13.15 4.36 -19.94
CA TRP A 195 -13.52 5.59 -19.23
C TRP A 195 -13.08 6.85 -19.95
N THR A 196 -13.91 7.89 -19.96
CA THR A 196 -13.52 9.24 -20.35
C THR A 196 -12.90 9.94 -19.15
N LEU A 197 -11.62 10.29 -19.27
CA LEU A 197 -10.80 10.79 -18.18
C LEU A 197 -10.83 12.33 -18.14
N GLU A 198 -11.06 12.90 -16.96
CA GLU A 198 -11.00 14.34 -16.72
C GLU A 198 -9.94 14.63 -15.65
N ASN A 199 -8.84 15.28 -16.05
CA ASN A 199 -7.70 15.65 -15.20
C ASN A 199 -7.12 14.49 -14.37
N ILE A 200 -7.11 13.29 -14.94
CA ILE A 200 -6.49 12.08 -14.38
C ILE A 200 -5.70 11.37 -15.48
N ILE A 201 -4.77 10.52 -15.07
CA ILE A 201 -3.97 9.70 -16.00
C ILE A 201 -4.32 8.23 -15.86
N SER A 202 -4.08 7.45 -16.92
CA SER A 202 -4.11 5.99 -16.87
C SER A 202 -2.79 5.37 -17.27
N TYR A 203 -2.53 4.16 -16.77
CA TYR A 203 -1.38 3.34 -17.11
C TYR A 203 -1.74 1.86 -16.95
N GLN A 204 -0.90 0.97 -17.48
CA GLN A 204 -1.12 -0.47 -17.47
C GLN A 204 -0.27 -1.16 -16.41
N VAL A 205 -0.84 -2.13 -15.70
CA VAL A 205 -0.17 -2.92 -14.67
C VAL A 205 -0.44 -4.40 -14.91
N ALA A 206 0.55 -5.29 -14.75
CA ALA A 206 0.29 -6.72 -14.85
C ALA A 206 -0.64 -7.16 -13.71
N LEU A 207 -1.63 -8.00 -14.00
CA LEU A 207 -2.61 -8.45 -13.00
C LEU A 207 -1.96 -8.98 -11.70
N PRO A 208 -0.89 -9.82 -11.73
CA PRO A 208 -0.23 -10.28 -10.50
C PRO A 208 0.36 -9.16 -9.63
N ASP A 209 0.76 -8.04 -10.22
CA ASP A 209 1.36 -6.90 -9.50
C ASP A 209 0.31 -6.11 -8.70
N LEU A 210 -0.99 -6.27 -9.02
CA LEU A 210 -2.09 -5.67 -8.26
C LEU A 210 -2.40 -6.41 -6.94
N CYS A 211 -1.93 -7.65 -6.82
CA CYS A 211 -2.14 -8.51 -5.64
C CYS A 211 -0.86 -8.80 -4.88
N SER A 212 0.29 -8.66 -5.53
CA SER A 212 1.58 -8.72 -4.86
C SER A 212 1.76 -7.46 -4.01
N GLY A 213 2.20 -7.61 -2.76
CA GLY A 213 2.80 -6.49 -2.03
C GLY A 213 4.01 -5.95 -2.82
N PRO A 214 4.58 -4.79 -2.42
CA PRO A 214 5.83 -4.33 -3.03
C PRO A 214 6.83 -5.49 -3.07
N SER A 215 7.24 -5.87 -4.29
CA SER A 215 8.12 -7.00 -4.48
C SER A 215 9.54 -6.60 -4.09
N GLY A 216 10.02 -7.17 -3.00
CA GLY A 216 11.38 -6.95 -2.51
C GLY A 216 11.49 -5.93 -1.38
N LEU A 217 12.73 -5.73 -0.94
CA LEU A 217 13.05 -4.94 0.24
C LEU A 217 13.14 -3.45 -0.10
N THR A 218 12.58 -2.60 0.76
CA THR A 218 12.83 -1.15 0.70
C THR A 218 13.93 -0.78 1.69
N TYR A 219 14.82 0.14 1.29
CA TYR A 219 15.95 0.57 2.11
C TYR A 219 15.86 2.05 2.48
N PHE A 220 15.92 2.35 3.77
CA PHE A 220 16.16 3.71 4.26
C PHE A 220 17.61 3.87 4.72
N TRP A 221 18.26 4.88 4.18
CA TRP A 221 19.68 5.12 4.30
C TRP A 221 19.96 6.22 5.31
N PHE A 222 20.94 5.98 6.17
CA PHE A 222 21.38 6.95 7.17
C PHE A 222 22.90 7.05 7.24
N PRO A 223 23.42 8.20 7.72
CA PRO A 223 24.85 8.43 7.86
C PRO A 223 25.51 7.43 8.82
N SER A 224 26.82 7.52 8.88
CA SER A 224 27.64 6.68 9.74
C SER A 224 27.35 6.91 11.24
N LEU A 225 26.86 5.88 11.93
CA LEU A 225 26.53 5.89 13.36
C LEU A 225 27.13 4.67 14.09
N PRO A 226 27.29 4.71 15.43
CA PRO A 226 27.65 3.53 16.21
C PRO A 226 26.59 2.43 16.10
N PHE A 227 27.00 1.16 16.20
CA PHE A 227 26.14 0.00 15.98
C PHE A 227 24.85 0.02 16.83
N LYS A 228 24.95 0.34 18.12
CA LYS A 228 23.79 0.40 19.02
C LYS A 228 22.74 1.41 18.54
N THR A 229 23.18 2.57 18.04
CA THR A 229 22.28 3.60 17.52
C THR A 229 21.68 3.17 16.19
N ALA A 230 22.47 2.54 15.32
CA ALA A 230 22.00 1.99 14.05
C ALA A 230 20.90 0.95 14.25
N LEU A 231 21.11 0.00 15.18
CA LEU A 231 20.14 -1.02 15.53
C LEU A 231 18.84 -0.40 16.06
N TYR A 232 18.95 0.52 17.03
CA TYR A 232 17.80 1.22 17.59
C TYR A 232 17.02 1.99 16.51
N LEU A 233 17.71 2.70 15.62
CA LEU A 233 17.08 3.48 14.56
C LEU A 233 16.21 2.61 13.65
N CYS A 234 16.75 1.50 13.13
CA CYS A 234 15.98 0.62 12.26
C CYS A 234 14.80 -0.02 13.02
N GLN A 235 15.02 -0.47 14.26
CA GLN A 235 13.96 -1.05 15.10
C GLN A 235 12.84 -0.04 15.41
N ALA A 236 13.19 1.22 15.71
CA ALA A 236 12.23 2.28 15.99
C ALA A 236 11.38 2.62 14.75
N LEU A 237 11.91 2.38 13.55
CA LEU A 237 11.16 2.50 12.29
C LEU A 237 10.33 1.25 11.95
N GLY A 238 10.25 0.26 12.85
CA GLY A 238 9.56 -1.02 12.57
C GLY A 238 10.28 -1.86 11.52
N SER A 239 11.58 -1.67 11.36
CA SER A 239 12.44 -2.32 10.37
C SER A 239 13.63 -3.00 11.06
N ARG A 240 14.59 -3.51 10.28
CA ARG A 240 15.82 -4.11 10.82
C ARG A 240 17.06 -3.65 10.08
N LEU A 241 18.23 -3.84 10.70
CA LEU A 241 19.48 -3.82 9.95
C LEU A 241 19.46 -4.96 8.91
N PRO A 242 20.17 -4.81 7.77
CA PRO A 242 20.29 -5.88 6.80
C PRO A 242 20.81 -7.15 7.49
N SER A 243 20.32 -8.31 7.08
CA SER A 243 20.84 -9.60 7.53
C SER A 243 21.93 -10.14 6.61
N ALA A 244 22.52 -9.29 5.76
CA ALA A 244 23.48 -9.67 4.72
C ALA A 244 24.63 -10.50 5.28
N THR A 245 24.50 -11.81 5.14
CA THR A 245 25.49 -12.83 5.54
C THR A 245 26.17 -13.38 4.30
N ASP A 246 25.40 -13.75 3.27
CA ASP A 246 25.93 -14.31 2.02
C ASP A 246 26.29 -13.26 0.95
N ILE A 247 27.22 -13.62 0.04
CA ILE A 247 27.78 -12.68 -0.96
C ILE A 247 26.74 -12.13 -1.95
N ARG A 248 25.63 -12.82 -2.19
CA ARG A 248 24.54 -12.34 -3.06
C ARG A 248 23.80 -11.22 -2.37
N GLU A 249 23.46 -11.37 -1.09
CA GLU A 249 22.81 -10.31 -0.30
C GLU A 249 23.70 -9.08 -0.19
N VAL A 250 25.00 -9.28 0.06
CA VAL A 250 26.01 -8.20 0.07
C VAL A 250 26.01 -7.46 -1.27
N LYS A 251 26.09 -8.19 -2.40
CA LYS A 251 26.07 -7.59 -3.74
C LYS A 251 24.77 -6.86 -4.05
N THR A 252 23.62 -7.41 -3.67
CA THR A 252 22.31 -6.74 -3.84
C THR A 252 22.29 -5.42 -3.08
N LEU A 253 22.68 -5.42 -1.81
CA LEU A 253 22.67 -4.21 -0.99
C LEU A 253 23.64 -3.15 -1.50
N PHE A 254 24.83 -3.54 -1.94
CA PHE A 254 25.78 -2.59 -2.53
C PHE A 254 25.33 -2.10 -3.90
N GLY A 255 24.65 -2.93 -4.71
CA GLY A 255 23.97 -2.50 -5.93
C GLY A 255 22.95 -1.39 -5.68
N GLU A 256 22.14 -1.53 -4.63
CA GLU A 256 21.22 -0.48 -4.18
C GLU A 256 21.96 0.77 -3.71
N ALA A 257 23.06 0.62 -2.98
CA ALA A 257 23.89 1.74 -2.54
C ALA A 257 24.46 2.54 -3.72
N GLU A 258 24.83 1.90 -4.84
CA GLU A 258 25.35 2.59 -6.03
C GLU A 258 24.31 3.54 -6.66
N THR A 259 23.02 3.26 -6.48
CA THR A 259 21.94 4.13 -6.98
C THR A 259 21.74 5.38 -6.12
N LYS A 260 22.22 5.35 -4.87
CA LYS A 260 21.99 6.42 -3.87
C LYS A 260 23.23 7.26 -3.59
N PHE A 261 24.41 6.68 -3.72
CA PHE A 261 25.66 7.31 -3.30
C PHE A 261 26.67 7.43 -4.43
N ASN A 262 27.41 8.54 -4.42
CA ASN A 262 28.62 8.65 -5.23
C ASN A 262 29.70 7.68 -4.70
N LYS A 263 30.57 7.19 -5.57
CA LYS A 263 31.65 6.24 -5.27
C LYS A 263 32.63 6.73 -4.20
N THR A 264 32.71 8.04 -3.98
CA THR A 264 33.55 8.66 -2.95
C THR A 264 32.91 8.70 -1.56
N HIS A 265 31.61 8.42 -1.45
CA HIS A 265 30.88 8.44 -0.19
C HIS A 265 31.09 7.13 0.57
N SER A 266 31.31 7.18 1.88
CA SER A 266 31.60 5.97 2.68
C SER A 266 30.47 4.93 2.65
N CYS A 267 29.21 5.38 2.58
CA CYS A 267 28.06 4.48 2.48
C CYS A 267 28.00 3.71 1.15
N TYR A 268 28.85 4.04 0.16
CA TYR A 268 29.01 3.24 -1.06
C TYR A 268 29.74 1.91 -0.80
N THR A 269 30.53 1.81 0.29
CA THR A 269 31.37 0.63 0.53
C THR A 269 31.32 0.05 1.93
N ASP A 270 30.66 0.68 2.90
CA ASP A 270 30.85 0.32 4.31
C ASP A 270 29.57 0.48 5.14
N LEU A 271 28.90 -0.64 5.42
CA LEU A 271 27.58 -0.70 6.05
C LEU A 271 27.57 -1.59 7.29
N TRP A 272 26.71 -1.26 8.26
CA TRP A 272 26.35 -2.19 9.33
C TRP A 272 25.42 -3.30 8.80
N THR A 273 25.62 -4.52 9.29
CA THR A 273 24.69 -5.65 9.16
C THR A 273 24.32 -6.19 10.55
N ALA A 274 23.22 -6.92 10.66
CA ALA A 274 22.62 -7.33 11.92
C ALA A 274 23.44 -8.32 12.78
N PRO A 275 24.21 -9.28 12.22
CA PRO A 275 24.87 -10.29 13.02
C PRO A 275 25.88 -9.75 14.04
N THR A 276 25.88 -10.34 15.23
CA THR A 276 26.84 -10.07 16.31
C THR A 276 27.17 -11.36 17.06
N ASP A 277 28.36 -11.46 17.64
CA ASP A 277 28.77 -12.58 18.52
C ASP A 277 29.01 -12.12 19.97
N ARG A 278 28.45 -10.97 20.34
CA ARG A 278 28.54 -10.33 21.68
C ARG A 278 28.20 -11.25 22.86
N GLU A 279 27.43 -12.30 22.64
CA GLU A 279 27.05 -13.28 23.66
C GLU A 279 28.11 -14.36 23.86
N GLN A 280 28.72 -14.80 22.76
CA GLN A 280 29.68 -15.89 22.75
C GLN A 280 30.60 -15.74 21.54
N GLU A 281 31.88 -15.49 21.83
CA GLU A 281 32.96 -15.36 20.84
C GLU A 281 32.89 -16.45 19.76
N GLY A 282 32.93 -16.01 18.50
CA GLY A 282 32.90 -16.89 17.34
C GLY A 282 31.52 -17.49 17.04
N THR A 283 30.47 -17.15 17.79
CA THR A 283 29.08 -17.58 17.55
C THR A 283 28.21 -16.39 17.11
N TRP A 284 28.10 -16.21 15.80
CA TRP A 284 27.39 -15.08 15.21
C TRP A 284 25.89 -15.29 15.16
N LYS A 285 25.12 -14.34 15.73
CA LYS A 285 23.67 -14.43 15.83
C LYS A 285 22.93 -13.18 15.33
N ILE A 286 21.70 -13.41 14.87
CA ILE A 286 20.66 -12.40 14.67
C ILE A 286 19.49 -12.75 15.60
N GLY A 287 19.34 -12.01 16.71
CA GLY A 287 18.44 -12.42 17.78
C GLY A 287 18.88 -13.78 18.34
N GLU A 288 17.96 -14.76 18.38
CA GLU A 288 18.26 -16.12 18.86
C GLU A 288 18.86 -17.03 17.76
N ASN A 289 18.83 -16.61 16.49
CA ASN A 289 19.24 -17.45 15.37
C ASN A 289 20.74 -17.35 15.11
N THR A 290 21.44 -18.49 14.99
CA THR A 290 22.87 -18.55 14.61
C THR A 290 23.01 -18.52 13.10
N VAL A 291 23.96 -17.73 12.56
CA VAL A 291 24.14 -17.48 11.11
C VAL A 291 25.59 -17.64 10.63
N GLN A 292 26.43 -18.29 11.44
CA GLN A 292 27.88 -18.33 11.22
C GLN A 292 28.31 -18.92 9.87
N GLU A 293 27.65 -19.97 9.38
CA GLU A 293 28.04 -20.66 8.14
C GLU A 293 27.80 -19.82 6.88
N ASP A 294 26.98 -18.76 6.98
CA ASP A 294 26.59 -17.94 5.84
C ASP A 294 27.48 -16.70 5.67
N ILE A 295 28.16 -16.23 6.72
CA ILE A 295 28.94 -14.99 6.69
C ILE A 295 30.20 -15.15 5.83
N VAL A 296 30.28 -14.36 4.76
CA VAL A 296 31.45 -14.34 3.87
C VAL A 296 32.49 -13.34 4.36
N TRP A 297 33.40 -13.79 5.22
CA TRP A 297 34.50 -12.99 5.74
C TRP A 297 35.55 -12.63 4.69
N THR A 298 36.12 -11.44 4.80
CA THR A 298 37.31 -11.09 3.98
C THR A 298 38.57 -11.80 4.50
N PRO A 299 39.68 -11.85 3.73
CA PRO A 299 40.90 -12.51 4.19
C PRO A 299 41.38 -11.98 5.55
N ASN A 300 41.69 -12.91 6.45
CA ASN A 300 42.07 -12.67 7.85
C ASN A 300 40.93 -12.22 8.78
N GLU A 301 39.67 -12.38 8.42
CA GLU A 301 38.52 -12.17 9.31
C GLU A 301 37.78 -13.49 9.60
N PRO A 302 37.09 -13.63 10.75
CA PRO A 302 37.09 -12.71 11.90
C PRO A 302 38.40 -12.82 12.70
N ASN A 303 38.97 -11.69 13.17
CA ASN A 303 40.25 -11.69 13.92
C ASN A 303 40.23 -10.94 15.26
N GLY A 304 39.11 -10.32 15.63
CA GLY A 304 39.09 -9.40 16.75
C GLY A 304 38.99 -10.04 18.12
N LEU A 305 38.74 -11.35 18.19
CA LEU A 305 38.42 -12.07 19.44
C LEU A 305 37.27 -11.33 20.16
N GLN A 306 37.20 -11.46 21.49
CA GLN A 306 36.16 -10.82 22.32
C GLN A 306 36.11 -9.28 22.25
N TYR A 307 37.00 -8.62 21.50
CA TYR A 307 37.07 -7.15 21.40
C TYR A 307 36.29 -6.58 20.20
N GLU A 308 36.04 -7.39 19.18
CA GLU A 308 35.25 -7.04 18.01
C GLU A 308 34.09 -8.02 17.96
N ASN A 309 32.87 -7.48 17.85
CA ASN A 309 31.70 -8.33 18.06
C ASN A 309 30.52 -7.92 17.18
N CYS A 310 30.79 -7.11 16.16
CA CYS A 310 29.78 -6.60 15.25
C CYS A 310 30.30 -6.74 13.84
N VAL A 311 29.43 -7.09 12.92
CA VAL A 311 29.81 -7.25 11.53
C VAL A 311 29.57 -5.97 10.76
N SER A 312 30.60 -5.51 10.05
CA SER A 312 30.44 -4.55 8.96
C SER A 312 30.65 -5.26 7.63
N ILE A 313 29.87 -4.89 6.63
CA ILE A 313 29.99 -5.44 5.27
C ILE A 313 30.64 -4.43 4.34
N VAL A 314 31.44 -4.95 3.43
CA VAL A 314 32.12 -4.27 2.34
C VAL A 314 31.83 -5.00 1.02
N PRO A 315 32.09 -4.43 -0.16
CA PRO A 315 31.69 -5.05 -1.43
C PRO A 315 32.18 -6.48 -1.67
N ASN A 316 33.28 -6.88 -1.00
CA ASN A 316 33.90 -8.18 -1.16
C ASN A 316 33.74 -9.12 0.04
N GLY A 317 32.95 -8.77 1.06
CA GLY A 317 32.71 -9.63 2.22
C GLY A 317 32.43 -8.86 3.50
N ALA A 318 32.78 -9.47 4.64
CA ALA A 318 32.50 -8.96 5.98
C ALA A 318 33.79 -8.78 6.80
N TRP A 319 33.75 -7.80 7.70
CA TRP A 319 34.77 -7.51 8.72
C TRP A 319 34.17 -7.62 10.11
N ASP A 320 34.90 -8.26 11.00
CA ASP A 320 34.60 -8.25 12.42
C ASP A 320 35.16 -6.94 12.98
N VAL A 321 34.30 -6.14 13.60
CA VAL A 321 34.68 -4.80 14.06
C VAL A 321 34.14 -4.49 15.44
N ASN A 322 34.87 -3.63 16.16
CA ASN A 322 34.39 -3.13 17.43
C ASN A 322 33.09 -2.32 17.29
N CYS A 323 32.01 -2.80 17.92
CA CYS A 323 30.67 -2.19 17.89
C CYS A 323 30.59 -0.73 18.37
N LYS A 324 31.49 -0.32 19.28
CA LYS A 324 31.41 0.96 20.00
C LYS A 324 32.27 2.05 19.34
N THR A 325 33.48 1.71 18.91
CA THR A 325 34.43 2.67 18.37
C THR A 325 34.24 2.89 16.87
N ASN A 326 33.78 1.86 16.14
CA ASN A 326 33.46 1.99 14.73
C ASN A 326 32.10 2.68 14.52
N LYS A 327 31.99 3.38 13.41
CA LYS A 327 30.74 3.93 12.89
C LYS A 327 30.64 3.54 11.43
N LYS A 328 29.52 2.96 11.04
CA LYS A 328 29.23 2.52 9.67
C LYS A 328 27.90 3.09 9.23
N CYS A 329 27.74 3.23 7.93
CA CYS A 329 26.47 3.67 7.37
C CYS A 329 25.38 2.61 7.57
N ILE A 330 24.13 3.02 7.42
CA ILE A 330 22.98 2.21 7.78
C ILE A 330 22.05 2.10 6.59
N ALA A 331 21.57 0.89 6.31
CA ALA A 331 20.52 0.60 5.35
C ALA A 331 19.38 -0.13 6.06
N CYS A 332 18.50 0.61 6.73
CA CYS A 332 17.35 0.00 7.39
C CYS A 332 16.46 -0.68 6.34
N THR A 333 16.21 -1.96 6.53
CA THR A 333 15.60 -2.87 5.57
C THR A 333 14.16 -3.15 5.98
N PHE A 334 13.23 -2.85 5.07
CA PHE A 334 11.79 -3.02 5.26
C PHE A 334 11.29 -4.14 4.34
N GLU A 335 10.66 -5.16 4.92
CA GLU A 335 9.90 -6.18 4.18
C GLU A 335 8.54 -5.62 3.76
N ASP A 336 7.91 -4.87 4.66
CA ASP A 336 6.63 -4.20 4.43
C ASP A 336 6.72 -2.75 4.89
N GLN A 337 5.93 -1.88 4.26
CA GLN A 337 5.73 -0.53 4.77
C GLN A 337 5.14 -0.56 6.18
N GLN A 338 5.53 0.41 7.00
CA GLN A 338 5.11 0.49 8.40
C GLN A 338 4.14 1.65 8.61
N ARG A 339 3.09 1.40 9.40
CA ARG A 339 2.11 2.41 9.82
C ARG A 339 2.41 2.87 11.24
N PHE A 340 2.56 4.18 11.40
CA PHE A 340 2.83 4.86 12.66
C PHE A 340 1.59 5.57 13.17
N SER A 341 1.57 5.84 14.47
CA SER A 341 0.58 6.73 15.09
C SER A 341 1.29 7.74 15.98
N LEU A 342 0.91 9.00 15.89
CA LEU A 342 1.41 10.04 16.78
C LEU A 342 0.59 9.99 18.08
N LEU A 343 1.27 9.72 19.21
CA LEU A 343 0.62 9.68 20.52
C LEU A 343 0.33 11.09 21.02
N GLY A 344 -0.88 11.31 21.53
CA GLY A 344 -1.26 12.56 22.21
C GLY A 344 -1.87 13.64 21.33
N THR A 345 -2.20 13.38 20.07
CA THR A 345 -2.79 14.39 19.16
C THR A 345 -4.26 14.72 19.45
N CYS A 346 -4.95 13.96 20.30
CA CYS A 346 -6.39 14.10 20.57
C CYS A 346 -7.28 14.12 19.29
N GLU A 347 -6.78 13.59 18.18
CA GLU A 347 -7.49 13.54 16.90
C GLU A 347 -8.60 12.49 16.91
N ASP A 348 -9.81 12.91 16.54
CA ASP A 348 -10.98 12.01 16.44
C ASP A 348 -10.97 11.18 15.15
N GLU A 349 -10.38 11.71 14.07
CA GLU A 349 -10.37 11.07 12.78
C GLU A 349 -9.07 10.28 12.56
N LEU A 350 -9.20 8.96 12.42
CA LEU A 350 -8.05 8.05 12.23
C LEU A 350 -7.15 8.41 11.04
N ARG A 351 -7.67 9.14 10.04
CA ARG A 351 -6.85 9.62 8.91
C ARG A 351 -5.78 10.64 9.35
N ASN A 352 -6.02 11.35 10.45
CA ASN A 352 -5.10 12.31 11.05
C ASN A 352 -4.22 11.67 12.15
N VAL A 353 -4.52 10.42 12.53
CA VAL A 353 -3.76 9.67 13.54
C VAL A 353 -2.69 8.79 12.89
N TYR A 354 -3.00 8.19 11.74
CA TYR A 354 -2.09 7.26 11.07
C TYR A 354 -1.18 7.93 10.05
N PHE A 355 0.08 7.52 10.08
CA PHE A 355 1.14 8.01 9.21
C PHE A 355 1.88 6.84 8.56
N MET A 356 2.31 7.03 7.31
CA MET A 356 3.32 6.21 6.64
C MET A 356 4.63 6.98 6.60
N VAL A 357 5.76 6.29 6.69
CA VAL A 357 7.08 6.92 6.61
C VAL A 357 7.65 6.79 5.21
N PHE A 358 8.29 7.84 4.73
CA PHE A 358 8.97 7.90 3.44
C PHE A 358 10.35 8.51 3.59
N GLN A 359 11.28 8.12 2.72
CA GLN A 359 12.60 8.71 2.60
C GLN A 359 12.89 9.03 1.13
N TYR A 360 12.89 10.31 0.79
CA TYR A 360 13.22 10.78 -0.56
C TYR A 360 14.71 11.12 -0.71
N SER A 361 15.33 11.59 0.38
CA SER A 361 16.76 11.88 0.48
C SER A 361 17.38 11.10 1.64
N VAL A 362 18.67 10.78 1.54
CA VAL A 362 19.41 10.13 2.64
C VAL A 362 19.24 10.94 3.92
N ASN A 363 19.00 10.26 5.05
CA ASN A 363 18.78 10.85 6.37
C ASN A 363 17.49 11.68 6.56
N GLU A 364 16.70 11.93 5.51
CA GLU A 364 15.50 12.77 5.59
C GLU A 364 14.24 11.91 5.63
N LEU A 365 13.59 11.82 6.79
CA LEU A 365 12.32 11.12 6.95
C LEU A 365 11.15 12.09 6.89
N ILE A 366 10.10 11.67 6.19
CA ILE A 366 8.82 12.37 6.15
C ILE A 366 7.74 11.38 6.58
N PHE A 367 7.00 11.72 7.62
CA PHE A 367 5.80 10.95 8.00
C PHE A 367 4.60 11.60 7.34
N MET A 368 3.98 10.90 6.41
CA MET A 368 2.81 11.36 5.69
C MET A 368 1.55 10.75 6.30
N GLY A 369 0.66 11.60 6.83
CA GLY A 369 -0.62 11.19 7.38
C GLY A 369 -1.56 10.64 6.30
N TYR A 370 -2.61 9.93 6.69
CA TYR A 370 -3.63 9.46 5.75
C TYR A 370 -4.60 10.59 5.35
N GLY A 371 -4.54 11.74 6.03
CA GLY A 371 -5.26 12.97 5.72
C GLY A 371 -4.32 14.09 5.27
N ALA A 372 -4.51 15.30 5.80
CA ALA A 372 -3.73 16.48 5.42
C ALA A 372 -2.40 16.64 6.18
N TYR A 373 -2.23 15.97 7.32
CA TYR A 373 -1.06 16.15 8.18
C TYR A 373 0.18 15.45 7.66
N GLN A 374 1.32 16.05 7.98
CA GLN A 374 2.65 15.52 7.69
C GLN A 374 3.60 15.92 8.80
N ILE A 375 4.56 15.07 9.14
CA ILE A 375 5.59 15.38 10.13
C ILE A 375 6.94 15.39 9.41
N ARG A 376 7.65 16.52 9.51
CA ARG A 376 8.93 16.77 8.82
C ARG A 376 9.95 17.36 9.79
N LEU A 377 11.23 17.13 9.52
CA LEU A 377 12.30 17.76 10.27
C LEU A 377 12.69 19.06 9.56
N GLU A 378 12.41 20.20 10.17
CA GLU A 378 12.76 21.54 9.67
C GLU A 378 13.65 22.24 10.70
N ASP A 379 14.82 22.74 10.26
CA ASP A 379 15.80 23.43 11.13
C ASP A 379 16.15 22.69 12.44
N GLY A 380 16.18 21.36 12.39
CA GLY A 380 16.50 20.50 13.54
C GLY A 380 15.33 20.26 14.51
N VAL A 381 14.13 20.74 14.17
CA VAL A 381 12.90 20.55 14.94
C VAL A 381 11.90 19.74 14.11
N TRP A 382 11.24 18.77 14.75
CA TRP A 382 10.14 18.05 14.10
C TRP A 382 8.88 18.91 14.13
N GLU A 383 8.42 19.31 12.96
CA GLU A 383 7.17 20.04 12.75
C GLU A 383 6.06 19.08 12.32
N TRP A 384 4.85 19.28 12.85
CA TRP A 384 3.65 18.49 12.60
C TRP A 384 2.54 19.36 12.03
#